data_AF-X0RJW4-F1
#
_entry.id   AF-X0RJW4-F1
#
_cell.length_a   1.000
_cell.length_b   1.000
_cell.length_c   1.000
_cell.angle_alpha   90.00
_cell.angle_beta   90.00
_cell.angle_gamma   90.00
#
_symmetry.space_group_name_H-M   'P 1'
#
loop_
_entity.id
_entity.type
_entity.pdbx_description
1 polymer ?
#
loop_
_entity_poly.entity_id
_entity_poly.type
_entity_poly.pdbx_seq_one_letter_code
_entity_poly.pdbx_strand_id
1 'polypeptide(L)'
;MNEVGIIDLPRLRLNPPKKSRRPKDRWKEIFKERKEPIEESLSNLGKIELQIVRSSTEKRFWNYLIDKYHYLGYGKPIGKQIKYFVYSKENLLGSIGFADAVLKLNLRDKWIGWSIEIREKNLYLIINNSRFLILPWVRVRNLASKILSLVSKQVPEDWNSYYGYRPVLLETFVDIGRFSGTSYKASSWT
;
A
#
# COMPACT_ATOMS: atom_id res chain seq x y z
N MET A 1 50.61 18.34 16.11
CA MET A 1 50.70 17.57 14.85
C MET A 1 49.64 16.49 14.92
N ASN A 2 48.87 16.36 13.84
CA ASN A 2 47.58 15.68 13.78
C ASN A 2 47.73 14.17 13.67
N GLU A 3 47.17 13.40 14.60
CA GLU A 3 46.84 11.98 14.37
C GLU A 3 45.41 11.90 13.85
N VAL A 4 45.27 11.77 12.53
CA VAL A 4 43.97 11.53 11.90
C VAL A 4 43.73 10.02 11.97
N GLY A 5 42.81 9.61 12.85
CA GLY A 5 42.36 8.23 12.97
C GLY A 5 41.78 7.73 11.65
N ILE A 6 42.57 6.94 10.93
CA ILE A 6 42.16 6.29 9.69
C ILE A 6 41.25 5.12 10.07
N ILE A 7 39.94 5.35 10.03
CA ILE A 7 38.97 4.26 10.05
C ILE A 7 39.05 3.57 8.69
N ASP A 8 39.56 2.34 8.68
CA ASP A 8 39.57 1.51 7.48
C ASP A 8 38.15 1.00 7.20
N LEU A 9 37.47 1.64 6.24
CA LEU A 9 36.12 1.25 5.86
C LEU A 9 36.17 -0.02 5.00
N PRO A 10 35.35 -1.03 5.30
CA PRO A 10 35.31 -2.23 4.49
C PRO A 10 34.94 -1.89 3.05
N ARG A 11 35.62 -2.54 2.10
CA ARG A 11 35.39 -2.35 0.65
C ARG A 11 33.91 -2.33 0.32
N LEU A 12 33.49 -1.29 -0.41
CA LEU A 12 32.13 -1.10 -0.89
C LEU A 12 31.63 -2.37 -1.58
N ARG A 13 30.62 -3.03 -1.00
CA ARG A 13 29.96 -4.15 -1.65
C ARG A 13 29.10 -3.61 -2.78
N LEU A 14 29.59 -3.70 -4.02
CA LEU A 14 28.89 -3.23 -5.22
C LEU A 14 27.60 -4.03 -5.51
N ASN A 15 27.44 -5.22 -4.93
CA ASN A 15 26.24 -6.05 -5.01
C ASN A 15 26.01 -6.80 -3.69
N PRO A 16 25.44 -6.18 -2.64
CA PRO A 16 25.00 -6.94 -1.49
C PRO A 16 23.93 -7.94 -1.96
N PRO A 17 23.97 -9.23 -1.54
CA PRO A 17 22.88 -10.12 -1.85
C PRO A 17 21.61 -9.45 -1.33
N LYS A 18 20.63 -9.21 -2.22
CA LYS A 18 19.31 -8.73 -1.82
C LYS A 18 18.73 -9.81 -0.91
N LYS A 19 19.01 -9.75 0.39
CA LYS A 19 18.25 -10.42 1.43
C LYS A 19 16.92 -9.69 1.56
N SER A 20 16.16 -9.65 0.46
CA SER A 20 14.72 -9.59 0.54
C SER A 20 14.35 -10.86 1.31
N ARG A 21 14.08 -10.73 2.61
CA ARG A 21 13.34 -11.75 3.34
C ARG A 21 11.95 -11.73 2.73
N ARG A 22 11.79 -12.34 1.55
CA ARG A 22 10.49 -12.61 0.96
C ARG A 22 9.65 -13.30 2.04
N PRO A 23 8.36 -12.96 2.18
CA PRO A 23 7.51 -13.61 3.14
C PRO A 23 7.65 -15.12 3.03
N LYS A 24 7.95 -15.81 4.15
CA LYS A 24 8.13 -17.27 4.13
C LYS A 24 6.91 -17.94 3.47
N ASP A 25 7.16 -18.91 2.57
CA ASP A 25 6.17 -19.65 1.78
C ASP A 25 5.17 -20.50 2.59
N ARG A 26 5.15 -20.39 3.93
CA ARG A 26 4.24 -21.12 4.81
C ARG A 26 2.76 -20.94 4.46
N TRP A 27 2.40 -19.85 3.79
CA TRP A 27 1.02 -19.59 3.36
C TRP A 27 0.66 -20.26 2.04
N LYS A 28 1.63 -20.79 1.28
CA LYS A 28 1.39 -21.50 0.03
C LYS A 28 0.55 -22.77 0.23
N GLU A 29 0.73 -23.43 1.37
CA GLU A 29 0.01 -24.67 1.74
C GLU A 29 -1.28 -24.38 2.51
N ILE A 30 -1.35 -23.26 3.24
CA ILE A 30 -2.50 -22.90 4.09
C ILE A 30 -3.54 -22.12 3.29
N PHE A 31 -3.12 -21.16 2.47
CA PHE A 31 -4.03 -20.33 1.69
C PHE A 31 -4.32 -20.99 0.35
N LYS A 32 -5.49 -21.63 0.26
CA LYS A 32 -5.98 -22.22 -0.97
C LYS A 32 -6.55 -21.13 -1.87
N GLU A 33 -5.93 -20.99 -3.03
CA GLU A 33 -6.46 -20.14 -4.10
C GLU A 33 -7.86 -20.60 -4.49
N ARG A 34 -8.75 -19.64 -4.74
CA ARG A 34 -10.09 -19.96 -5.23
C ARG A 34 -9.96 -20.40 -6.69
N LYS A 35 -10.46 -21.60 -6.99
CA LYS A 35 -10.50 -22.11 -8.37
C LYS A 35 -11.58 -21.42 -9.20
N GLU A 36 -12.72 -21.16 -8.58
CA GLU A 36 -13.85 -20.47 -9.22
C GLU A 36 -13.71 -18.97 -9.07
N PRO A 37 -13.90 -18.19 -10.14
CA PRO A 37 -13.85 -16.74 -10.05
C PRO A 37 -15.07 -16.19 -9.29
N ILE A 38 -14.88 -15.06 -8.60
CA ILE A 38 -15.96 -14.24 -8.06
C ILE A 38 -16.37 -13.27 -9.18
N GLU A 39 -17.41 -13.65 -9.92
CA GLU A 39 -17.94 -12.95 -11.09
C GLU A 39 -19.42 -12.60 -10.87
N GLU A 40 -19.66 -11.64 -9.97
CA GLU A 40 -21.00 -11.11 -9.72
C GLU A 40 -21.00 -9.58 -9.82
N SER A 41 -22.18 -8.98 -9.91
CA SER A 41 -22.31 -7.53 -9.89
C SER A 41 -21.95 -6.98 -8.50
N LEU A 42 -21.46 -5.74 -8.46
CA LEU A 42 -21.15 -5.06 -7.21
C LEU A 42 -22.35 -4.99 -6.25
N SER A 43 -23.58 -4.95 -6.79
CA SER A 43 -24.82 -4.96 -6.01
C SER A 43 -25.08 -6.30 -5.31
N ASN A 44 -24.66 -7.42 -5.90
CA ASN A 44 -24.94 -8.76 -5.42
C ASN A 44 -23.84 -9.28 -4.48
N LEU A 45 -22.62 -8.76 -4.65
CA LEU A 45 -21.44 -9.09 -3.85
C LEU A 45 -21.71 -8.95 -2.35
N GLY A 46 -22.50 -7.93 -1.99
CA GLY A 46 -22.83 -7.58 -0.62
C GLY A 46 -21.98 -6.41 -0.12
N LYS A 47 -22.01 -6.19 1.20
CA LYS A 47 -21.24 -5.11 1.83
C LYS A 47 -19.75 -5.40 1.68
N ILE A 48 -18.98 -4.37 1.31
CA ILE A 48 -17.52 -4.42 1.27
C ILE A 48 -17.01 -3.85 2.59
N GLU A 49 -16.12 -4.59 3.23
CA GLU A 49 -15.57 -4.26 4.54
C GLU A 49 -14.04 -4.19 4.48
N LEU A 50 -13.48 -3.16 5.12
CA LEU A 50 -12.05 -2.96 5.25
C LEU A 50 -11.61 -3.33 6.66
N GLN A 51 -10.91 -4.45 6.78
CA GLN A 51 -10.40 -4.92 8.06
C GLN A 51 -8.93 -4.52 8.21
N ILE A 52 -8.63 -3.77 9.27
CA ILE A 52 -7.24 -3.41 9.63
C ILE A 52 -6.45 -4.67 9.95
N VAL A 53 -5.26 -4.77 9.38
CA VAL A 53 -4.27 -5.81 9.66
C VAL A 53 -3.53 -5.47 10.96
N ARG A 54 -3.77 -6.21 12.04
CA ARG A 54 -3.26 -5.88 13.37
C ARG A 54 -2.11 -6.79 13.81
N SER A 55 -2.36 -8.09 13.79
CA SER A 55 -1.47 -9.12 14.33
C SER A 55 -0.26 -9.38 13.44
N SER A 56 0.79 -9.98 14.03
CA SER A 56 1.98 -10.40 13.28
C SER A 56 1.66 -11.45 12.21
N THR A 57 0.66 -12.31 12.46
CA THR A 57 0.20 -13.34 11.54
C THR A 57 -0.53 -12.73 10.35
N GLU A 58 -1.48 -11.83 10.58
CA GLU A 58 -2.17 -11.09 9.52
C GLU A 58 -1.17 -10.27 8.69
N LYS A 59 -0.21 -9.57 9.32
CA LYS A 59 0.84 -8.82 8.61
C LYS A 59 1.64 -9.72 7.67
N ARG A 60 2.01 -10.92 8.12
CA ARG A 60 2.72 -11.90 7.29
C ARG A 60 1.85 -12.41 6.15
N PHE A 61 0.56 -12.63 6.39
CA PHE A 61 -0.38 -13.07 5.37
C PHE A 61 -0.60 -12.00 4.30
N TRP A 62 -0.85 -10.75 4.71
CA TRP A 62 -0.93 -9.61 3.80
C TRP A 62 0.31 -9.45 2.94
N ASN A 63 1.51 -9.56 3.56
CA ASN A 63 2.76 -9.47 2.81
C ASN A 63 2.88 -10.60 1.77
N TYR A 64 2.45 -11.82 2.11
CA TYR A 64 2.43 -12.95 1.17
C TYR A 64 1.49 -12.70 -0.02
N LEU A 65 0.28 -12.18 0.21
CA LEU A 65 -0.65 -11.85 -0.88
C LEU A 65 -0.05 -10.81 -1.83
N ILE A 66 0.56 -9.77 -1.28
CA ILE A 66 1.23 -8.74 -2.08
C ILE A 66 2.44 -9.32 -2.83
N ASP A 67 3.28 -10.11 -2.18
CA ASP A 67 4.46 -10.69 -2.84
C ASP A 67 4.08 -11.62 -4.00
N LYS A 68 3.01 -12.38 -3.82
CA LYS A 68 2.58 -13.39 -4.80
C LYS A 68 1.76 -12.81 -5.95
N TYR A 69 0.85 -11.87 -5.68
CA TYR A 69 -0.15 -11.44 -6.68
C TYR A 69 -0.02 -9.98 -7.12
N HIS A 70 0.66 -9.12 -6.34
CA HIS A 70 0.89 -7.76 -6.78
C HIS A 70 2.08 -7.71 -7.74
N TYR A 71 1.95 -6.99 -8.85
CA TYR A 71 2.96 -6.98 -9.91
C TYR A 71 4.35 -6.45 -9.51
N LEU A 72 4.41 -5.54 -8.53
CA LEU A 72 5.66 -5.06 -7.93
C LEU A 72 6.20 -5.97 -6.81
N GLY A 73 5.47 -7.02 -6.44
CA GLY A 73 5.75 -7.83 -5.26
C GLY A 73 5.79 -7.03 -3.95
N TYR A 74 6.31 -7.68 -2.91
CA TYR A 74 6.44 -7.05 -1.59
C TYR A 74 7.80 -6.34 -1.45
N GLY A 75 7.75 -5.01 -1.34
CA GLY A 75 8.82 -4.20 -0.80
C GLY A 75 8.44 -3.75 0.61
N LYS A 76 9.35 -3.89 1.59
CA LYS A 76 9.06 -3.48 2.98
C LYS A 76 8.95 -1.94 3.03
N PRO A 77 7.77 -1.36 3.31
CA PRO A 77 7.68 0.07 3.54
C PRO A 77 8.39 0.43 4.85
N ILE A 78 9.07 1.57 4.85
CA ILE A 78 9.73 2.16 6.01
C ILE A 78 8.78 3.24 6.56
N GLY A 79 8.71 3.38 7.88
CA GLY A 79 7.86 4.38 8.53
C GLY A 79 6.47 3.87 8.93
N LYS A 80 5.55 4.82 9.08
CA LYS A 80 4.15 4.57 9.47
C LYS A 80 3.43 3.88 8.32
N GLN A 81 2.57 2.92 8.67
CA GLN A 81 1.82 2.16 7.69
C GLN A 81 0.52 1.62 8.27
N ILE A 82 -0.53 1.62 7.45
CA ILE A 82 -1.77 0.90 7.72
C ILE A 82 -2.04 -0.03 6.56
N LYS A 83 -2.48 -1.25 6.87
CA LYS A 83 -2.77 -2.31 5.91
C LYS A 83 -4.19 -2.79 6.16
N TYR A 84 -4.89 -3.09 5.09
CA TYR A 84 -6.25 -3.62 5.12
C TYR A 84 -6.34 -4.90 4.30
N PHE A 85 -7.13 -5.83 4.82
CA PHE A 85 -7.80 -6.82 3.99
C PHE A 85 -9.15 -6.25 3.52
N VAL A 86 -9.53 -6.59 2.30
CA VAL A 86 -10.83 -6.23 1.73
C VAL A 86 -11.69 -7.48 1.68
N TYR A 87 -12.81 -7.48 2.39
CA TYR A 87 -13.75 -8.59 2.43
C TYR A 87 -15.11 -8.21 1.84
N SER A 88 -15.83 -9.21 1.37
CA SER A 88 -17.28 -9.16 1.27
C SER A 88 -17.87 -10.50 1.69
N LYS A 89 -18.78 -10.48 2.67
CA LYS A 89 -19.18 -11.68 3.41
C LYS A 89 -17.91 -12.36 3.95
N GLU A 90 -17.73 -13.65 3.68
CA GLU A 90 -16.53 -14.40 4.07
C GLU A 90 -15.42 -14.39 3.00
N ASN A 91 -15.66 -13.76 1.84
CA ASN A 91 -14.73 -13.78 0.72
C ASN A 91 -13.68 -12.69 0.86
N LEU A 92 -12.41 -13.09 0.91
CA LEU A 92 -11.28 -12.17 0.76
C LEU A 92 -11.19 -11.73 -0.71
N LEU A 93 -11.40 -10.45 -0.94
CA LEU A 93 -11.40 -9.85 -2.28
C LEU A 93 -10.03 -9.28 -2.67
N GLY A 94 -9.27 -8.80 -1.68
CA GLY A 94 -8.07 -8.04 -1.97
C GLY A 94 -7.34 -7.51 -0.73
N SER A 95 -6.38 -6.64 -0.99
CA SER A 95 -5.52 -6.03 0.00
C SER A 95 -5.13 -4.62 -0.43
N ILE A 96 -5.20 -3.67 0.50
CA ILE A 96 -4.79 -2.28 0.24
C ILE A 96 -3.94 -1.78 1.40
N GLY A 97 -2.90 -0.99 1.10
CA GLY A 97 -1.93 -0.52 2.07
C GLY A 97 -1.53 0.93 1.86
N PHE A 98 -1.31 1.62 2.97
CA PHE A 98 -0.88 3.01 3.05
C PHE A 98 0.43 3.10 3.82
N ALA A 99 1.28 4.02 3.40
CA ALA A 99 2.54 4.37 4.04
C ALA A 99 2.71 5.90 4.07
N ASP A 100 3.74 6.39 4.74
CA ASP A 100 4.14 7.81 4.65
C ASP A 100 4.32 8.25 3.19
N ALA A 101 4.11 9.54 2.94
CA ALA A 101 4.29 10.13 1.61
C ALA A 101 5.73 10.07 1.09
N VAL A 102 5.88 10.18 -0.23
CA VAL A 102 7.20 10.34 -0.85
C VAL A 102 7.82 11.67 -0.41
N LEU A 103 9.07 11.60 0.06
CA LEU A 103 9.79 12.73 0.65
C LEU A 103 9.87 13.96 -0.27
N LYS A 104 10.23 13.73 -1.54
CA LYS A 104 10.37 14.80 -2.54
C LYS A 104 9.57 14.42 -3.78
N LEU A 105 8.48 15.14 -4.01
CA LEU A 105 7.64 14.97 -5.19
C LEU A 105 7.20 16.35 -5.69
N ASN A 106 8.03 16.94 -6.56
CA ASN A 106 7.82 18.30 -7.05
C ASN A 106 6.46 18.49 -7.74
N LEU A 107 5.93 17.45 -8.40
CA LEU A 107 4.62 17.52 -9.05
C LEU A 107 3.49 17.73 -8.03
N ARG A 108 3.49 16.94 -6.94
CA ARG A 108 2.54 17.11 -5.84
C ARG A 108 2.71 18.48 -5.21
N ASP A 109 3.94 18.84 -4.83
CA ASP A 109 4.22 20.09 -4.13
C ASP A 109 3.72 21.29 -4.96
N LYS A 110 3.97 21.31 -6.28
CA LYS A 110 3.44 22.33 -7.19
C LYS A 110 1.92 22.31 -7.29
N TRP A 111 1.30 21.12 -7.40
CA TRP A 111 -0.15 20.98 -7.53
C TRP A 111 -0.91 21.54 -6.32
N ILE A 112 -0.40 21.32 -5.11
CA ILE A 112 -1.00 21.85 -3.86
C ILE A 112 -0.43 23.22 -3.44
N GLY A 113 0.41 23.85 -4.27
CA GLY A 113 0.98 25.18 -4.01
C GLY A 113 1.98 25.22 -2.85
N TRP A 114 2.63 24.11 -2.52
CA TRP A 114 3.61 24.05 -1.44
C TRP A 114 5.00 24.50 -1.88
N SER A 115 5.62 25.38 -1.09
CA SER A 115 7.06 25.61 -1.10
C SER A 115 7.80 24.47 -0.38
N ILE A 116 9.13 24.50 -0.44
CA ILE A 116 9.99 23.53 0.27
C ILE A 116 9.72 23.59 1.79
N GLU A 117 9.59 24.80 2.33
CA GLU A 117 9.37 25.05 3.75
C GLU A 117 7.99 24.56 4.21
N ILE A 118 6.95 24.74 3.38
CA ILE A 118 5.61 24.22 3.66
C ILE A 118 5.61 22.69 3.63
N ARG A 119 6.31 22.08 2.65
CA ARG A 119 6.44 20.62 2.59
C ARG A 119 7.10 20.07 3.83
N GLU A 120 8.24 20.63 4.25
CA GLU A 120 8.97 20.12 5.42
C GLU A 120 8.11 20.15 6.69
N LYS A 121 7.24 21.15 6.83
CA LYS A 121 6.32 21.25 7.97
C LYS A 121 5.12 20.31 7.86
N ASN A 122 4.60 20.06 6.66
CA ASN A 122 3.28 19.44 6.47
C ASN A 122 3.30 18.06 5.81
N LEU A 123 4.44 17.57 5.32
CA LEU A 123 4.53 16.31 4.57
C LEU A 123 3.94 15.12 5.34
N TYR A 124 4.08 15.11 6.66
CA TYR A 124 3.54 14.03 7.50
C TYR A 124 2.02 13.87 7.39
N LEU A 125 1.29 14.92 6.97
CA LEU A 125 -0.15 14.92 6.74
C LEU A 125 -0.56 14.26 5.41
N ILE A 126 0.40 13.83 4.60
CA ILE A 126 0.17 13.15 3.33
C ILE A 126 0.52 11.67 3.51
N ILE A 127 -0.33 10.79 2.99
CA ILE A 127 -0.04 9.35 2.97
C ILE A 127 -0.14 8.79 1.55
N ASN A 128 0.68 7.79 1.28
CA ASN A 128 0.78 7.14 -0.01
C ASN A 128 0.03 5.81 0.00
N ASN A 129 -0.88 5.60 -0.96
CA ASN A 129 -1.40 4.28 -1.27
C ASN A 129 -0.32 3.44 -1.97
N SER A 130 0.51 2.82 -1.14
CA SER A 130 1.71 2.09 -1.55
C SER A 130 1.42 0.75 -2.24
N ARG A 131 0.29 0.11 -1.92
CA ARG A 131 -0.12 -1.16 -2.53
C ARG A 131 -1.64 -1.23 -2.66
N PHE A 132 -2.10 -1.68 -3.82
CA PHE A 132 -3.50 -1.99 -4.04
C PHE A 132 -3.62 -3.25 -4.89
N LEU A 133 -4.23 -4.28 -4.33
CA LEU A 133 -4.37 -5.61 -4.91
C LEU A 133 -5.84 -6.03 -4.85
N ILE A 134 -6.41 -6.34 -6.01
CA ILE A 134 -7.60 -7.19 -6.13
C ILE A 134 -7.08 -8.58 -6.53
N LEU A 135 -7.56 -9.63 -5.87
CA LEU A 135 -7.05 -10.98 -6.11
C LEU A 135 -7.40 -11.46 -7.53
N PRO A 136 -6.56 -12.29 -8.17
CA PRO A 136 -6.71 -12.63 -9.60
C PRO A 136 -8.03 -13.30 -9.98
N TRP A 137 -8.65 -14.03 -9.04
CA TRP A 137 -9.95 -14.68 -9.23
C TRP A 137 -11.14 -13.76 -8.94
N VAL A 138 -10.92 -12.49 -8.57
CA VAL A 138 -12.00 -11.53 -8.30
C VAL A 138 -12.20 -10.65 -9.50
N ARG A 139 -13.31 -10.83 -10.20
CA ARG A 139 -13.62 -10.17 -11.48
C ARG A 139 -14.95 -9.43 -11.37
N VAL A 140 -14.97 -8.45 -10.46
CA VAL A 140 -16.15 -7.62 -10.18
C VAL A 140 -15.94 -6.21 -10.76
N ARG A 141 -16.81 -5.81 -11.68
CA ARG A 141 -16.79 -4.46 -12.28
C ARG A 141 -16.98 -3.39 -11.20
N ASN A 142 -16.21 -2.30 -11.29
CA ASN A 142 -16.24 -1.15 -10.37
C ASN A 142 -15.84 -1.43 -8.91
N LEU A 143 -15.36 -2.64 -8.60
CA LEU A 143 -14.91 -2.98 -7.25
C LEU A 143 -13.75 -2.10 -6.78
N ALA A 144 -12.78 -1.85 -7.66
CA ALA A 144 -11.59 -1.06 -7.32
C ALA A 144 -11.94 0.37 -6.86
N SER A 145 -12.78 1.07 -7.62
CA SER A 145 -13.19 2.44 -7.27
C SER A 145 -14.08 2.48 -6.02
N LYS A 146 -14.91 1.44 -5.80
CA LYS A 146 -15.69 1.30 -4.57
C LYS A 146 -14.79 1.14 -3.35
N ILE A 147 -13.75 0.30 -3.42
CA ILE A 147 -12.77 0.11 -2.34
C ILE A 147 -12.03 1.42 -2.06
N LEU A 148 -11.57 2.12 -3.10
CA LEU A 148 -10.87 3.40 -2.97
C LEU A 148 -11.74 4.48 -2.33
N SER A 149 -13.04 4.52 -2.65
CA SER A 149 -13.99 5.45 -2.03
C SER A 149 -14.28 5.12 -0.56
N LEU A 150 -14.28 3.84 -0.18
CA LEU A 150 -14.44 3.44 1.22
C LEU A 150 -13.19 3.76 2.03
N VAL A 151 -12.02 3.40 1.50
CA VAL A 151 -10.76 3.57 2.24
C VAL A 151 -10.40 5.04 2.41
N SER A 152 -10.75 5.91 1.46
CA SER A 152 -10.47 7.35 1.60
C SER A 152 -11.20 8.01 2.77
N LYS A 153 -12.32 7.42 3.21
CA LYS A 153 -13.07 7.86 4.39
C LYS A 153 -12.55 7.22 5.67
N GLN A 154 -12.13 5.95 5.60
CA GLN A 154 -11.74 5.17 6.78
C GLN A 154 -10.26 5.38 7.17
N VAL A 155 -9.35 5.45 6.21
CA VAL A 155 -7.91 5.55 6.49
C VAL A 155 -7.53 6.77 7.32
N PRO A 156 -8.14 7.97 7.16
CA PRO A 156 -7.75 9.11 7.98
C PRO A 156 -8.12 8.93 9.46
N GLU A 157 -9.25 8.26 9.75
CA GLU A 157 -9.68 7.96 11.13
C GLU A 157 -8.76 6.92 11.76
N ASP A 158 -8.48 5.84 11.04
CA ASP A 158 -7.59 4.80 11.52
C ASP A 158 -6.18 5.35 11.72
N TRP A 159 -5.69 6.19 10.81
CA TRP A 159 -4.39 6.82 10.95
C TRP A 159 -4.31 7.72 12.18
N ASN A 160 -5.35 8.49 12.45
CA ASN A 160 -5.44 9.29 13.67
C ASN A 160 -5.46 8.42 14.93
N SER A 161 -6.22 7.33 14.92
CA SER A 161 -6.27 6.40 16.04
C SER A 161 -4.91 5.74 16.33
N TYR A 162 -4.13 5.41 15.29
CA TYR A 162 -2.82 4.76 15.44
C TYR A 162 -1.66 5.72 15.69
N TYR A 163 -1.71 6.93 15.14
CA TYR A 163 -0.55 7.83 15.08
C TYR A 163 -0.81 9.24 15.62
N GLY A 164 -2.02 9.56 16.07
CA GLY A 164 -2.36 10.82 16.74
C GLY A 164 -2.55 12.02 15.82
N TYR A 165 -2.69 11.81 14.50
CA TYR A 165 -3.05 12.87 13.57
C TYR A 165 -3.81 12.33 12.36
N ARG A 166 -4.61 13.21 11.74
CA ARG A 166 -5.40 12.89 10.56
C ARG A 166 -4.68 13.32 9.27
N PRO A 167 -4.34 12.41 8.36
CA PRO A 167 -3.90 12.76 7.01
C PRO A 167 -4.96 13.57 6.26
N VAL A 168 -4.53 14.53 5.46
CA VAL A 168 -5.39 15.43 4.67
C VAL A 168 -5.31 15.17 3.18
N LEU A 169 -4.33 14.36 2.72
CA LEU A 169 -4.12 14.07 1.32
C LEU A 169 -3.64 12.63 1.11
N LEU A 170 -4.19 11.98 0.10
CA LEU A 170 -3.78 10.65 -0.37
C LEU A 170 -3.07 10.79 -1.71
N GLU A 171 -1.88 10.22 -1.83
CA GLU A 171 -1.15 10.12 -3.09
C GLU A 171 -1.02 8.66 -3.53
N THR A 172 -0.81 8.43 -4.82
CA THR A 172 -0.51 7.10 -5.37
C THR A 172 0.31 7.23 -6.64
N PHE A 173 0.89 6.12 -7.09
CA PHE A 173 1.62 6.06 -8.35
C PHE A 173 1.12 4.86 -9.15
N VAL A 174 0.70 5.13 -10.38
CA VAL A 174 0.22 4.13 -11.31
C VAL A 174 1.26 3.96 -12.41
N ASP A 175 1.65 2.72 -12.67
CA ASP A 175 2.46 2.38 -13.84
C ASP A 175 1.58 2.48 -15.10
N ILE A 176 1.72 3.58 -15.83
CA ILE A 176 0.94 3.88 -17.04
C ILE A 176 1.21 2.90 -18.19
N GLY A 177 2.33 2.18 -18.17
CA GLY A 177 2.61 1.13 -19.15
C GLY A 177 1.76 -0.13 -18.92
N ARG A 178 1.19 -0.28 -17.72
CA ARG A 178 0.40 -1.45 -17.31
C ARG A 178 -1.05 -1.13 -16.98
N PHE A 179 -1.35 0.07 -16.53
CA PHE A 179 -2.70 0.46 -16.09
C PHE A 179 -3.06 1.89 -16.51
N SER A 180 -4.32 2.09 -16.90
CA SER A 180 -4.87 3.41 -17.26
C SER A 180 -5.21 4.30 -16.05
N GLY A 181 -5.10 3.78 -14.81
CA GLY A 181 -5.45 4.50 -13.59
C GLY A 181 -6.95 4.80 -13.42
N THR A 182 -7.82 4.20 -14.24
CA THR A 182 -9.25 4.51 -14.29
C THR A 182 -9.95 4.38 -12.93
N SER A 183 -9.56 3.42 -12.10
CA SER A 183 -10.16 3.23 -10.77
C SER A 183 -9.88 4.39 -9.82
N TYR A 184 -8.68 4.98 -9.87
CA TYR A 184 -8.32 6.13 -9.04
C TYR A 184 -9.08 7.39 -9.49
N LYS A 185 -9.13 7.63 -10.81
CA LYS A 185 -9.91 8.74 -11.38
C LYS A 185 -11.40 8.65 -11.02
N ALA A 186 -11.98 7.44 -11.13
CA ALA A 186 -13.37 7.18 -10.77
C ALA A 186 -13.66 7.34 -9.27
N SER A 187 -12.63 7.40 -8.42
CA SER A 187 -12.74 7.66 -6.98
C SER A 187 -12.37 9.09 -6.60
N SER A 188 -12.34 10.01 -7.58
CA SER A 188 -11.99 11.43 -7.42
C SER A 188 -10.53 11.69 -7.04
N TRP A 189 -9.61 10.82 -7.45
CA TRP A 189 -8.17 11.07 -7.34
C TRP A 189 -7.71 11.61 -8.70
N THR A 190 -7.21 12.85 -8.74
CA THR A 190 -6.86 13.58 -9.97
C THR A 190 -5.39 13.47 -10.32
#